data_AF-A0A381Y013-F1
#
_entry.id   AF-A0A381Y013-F1
#
_cell.length_a   1.000
_cell.length_b   1.000
_cell.length_c   1.000
_cell.angle_alpha   90.00
_cell.angle_beta   90.00
_cell.angle_gamma   90.00
#
_symmetry.space_group_name_H-M   'P 1'
#
loop_
_entity.id
_entity.type
_entity.pdbx_description
1 polymer ?
#
loop_
_entity_poly.entity_id
_entity_poly.type
_entity_poly.pdbx_seq_one_letter_code
_entity_poly.pdbx_strand_id
1 'polypeptide(L)'
;MTKHTALWHNFSRPNCYDLTPYDETIVMDTDYIVGNNHLLKCFQSNADFLINKDAEYINYQHREDLIDKNVSDSSIPMYWATVFFFRKTKKMKTFFELIKHIKNNWSFYRFTYQIIGQNYRNDHSFSIAIHMLNDFEETNWPMNLPGKLYYITDRDDVIHFDGSWKLMLSIDTKKYYPCKVNGMDLHIMNKLALNRAIMYDRWIKEEQV
;
A
#
# COMPACT_ATOMS: atom_id res chain seq x y z
N MET A 1 10.87 24.51 14.31
CA MET A 1 10.05 23.35 13.86
C MET A 1 10.66 22.09 14.44
N THR A 2 9.99 21.48 15.41
CA THR A 2 10.41 20.22 16.02
C THR A 2 10.20 19.11 14.99
N LYS A 3 11.29 18.47 14.55
CA LYS A 3 11.24 17.41 13.55
C LYS A 3 10.71 16.14 14.22
N HIS A 4 9.42 15.87 14.09
CA HIS A 4 8.84 14.63 14.60
C HIS A 4 9.39 13.45 13.79
N THR A 5 10.09 12.52 14.45
CA THR A 5 10.58 11.29 13.82
C THR A 5 9.52 10.21 14.03
N ALA A 6 8.87 9.76 12.96
CA ALA A 6 7.94 8.63 13.04
C ALA A 6 8.74 7.32 13.12
N LEU A 7 8.39 6.44 14.06
CA LEU A 7 8.98 5.10 14.14
C LEU A 7 8.48 4.24 12.97
N TRP A 8 9.41 3.62 12.24
CA TRP A 8 9.08 2.78 11.09
C TRP A 8 8.74 1.35 11.54
N HIS A 9 7.44 1.06 11.72
CA HIS A 9 6.94 -0.26 12.08
C HIS A 9 6.33 -0.99 10.86
N ASN A 10 7.17 -1.46 9.92
CA ASN A 10 6.70 -2.09 8.68
C ASN A 10 7.33 -3.47 8.39
N PHE A 11 7.65 -4.24 9.43
CA PHE A 11 8.45 -5.48 9.29
C PHE A 11 7.64 -6.78 9.39
N SER A 12 6.40 -6.75 9.87
CA SER A 12 5.64 -7.96 10.22
C SER A 12 4.81 -8.54 9.08
N ARG A 13 4.67 -7.82 7.97
CA ARG A 13 3.83 -8.22 6.82
C ARG A 13 4.14 -9.63 6.28
N PRO A 14 5.40 -10.10 6.20
CA PRO A 14 5.70 -11.47 5.78
C PRO A 14 5.16 -12.56 6.71
N ASN A 15 4.79 -12.22 7.95
CA ASN A 15 4.26 -13.16 8.93
C ASN A 15 2.75 -13.36 8.80
N CYS A 16 2.06 -12.59 7.94
CA CYS A 16 0.60 -12.62 7.87
C CYS A 16 0.03 -14.02 7.54
N TYR A 17 0.74 -14.83 6.75
CA TYR A 17 0.35 -16.20 6.43
C TYR A 17 0.20 -17.08 7.68
N ASP A 18 1.12 -16.95 8.64
CA ASP A 18 1.09 -17.74 9.88
C ASP A 18 0.16 -17.13 10.93
N LEU A 19 0.03 -15.79 10.93
CA LEU A 19 -0.73 -15.05 11.94
C LEU A 19 -2.23 -15.06 11.69
N THR A 20 -2.66 -15.08 10.43
CA THR A 20 -4.10 -15.06 10.12
C THR A 20 -4.75 -16.40 10.50
N PRO A 21 -5.90 -16.40 11.21
CA PRO A 21 -6.66 -17.62 11.46
C PRO A 21 -7.50 -18.06 10.25
N TYR A 22 -7.61 -17.21 9.22
CA TYR A 22 -8.50 -17.43 8.08
C TYR A 22 -7.78 -18.12 6.91
N ASP A 23 -8.53 -18.87 6.11
CA ASP A 23 -8.03 -19.48 4.87
C ASP A 23 -7.90 -18.48 3.72
N GLU A 24 -8.77 -17.46 3.71
CA GLU A 24 -8.75 -16.34 2.76
C GLU A 24 -8.55 -15.05 3.53
N THR A 25 -7.58 -14.22 3.15
CA THR A 25 -7.20 -13.04 3.94
C THR A 25 -6.88 -11.86 3.05
N ILE A 26 -7.50 -10.71 3.35
CA ILE A 26 -7.03 -9.40 2.87
C ILE A 26 -6.13 -8.79 3.94
N VAL A 27 -4.95 -8.35 3.54
CA VAL A 27 -4.00 -7.60 4.37
C VAL A 27 -3.90 -6.20 3.79
N MET A 28 -3.94 -5.17 4.64
CA MET A 28 -3.85 -3.77 4.22
C MET A 28 -3.07 -2.91 5.22
N ASP A 29 -2.58 -1.77 4.78
CA ASP A 29 -1.98 -0.75 5.64
C ASP A 29 -3.03 -0.14 6.58
N THR A 30 -2.58 0.35 7.74
CA THR A 30 -3.45 1.09 8.66
C THR A 30 -3.83 2.48 8.14
N ASP A 31 -3.10 2.99 7.15
CA ASP A 31 -3.35 4.25 6.45
C ASP A 31 -4.01 4.04 5.07
N TYR A 32 -4.47 2.83 4.78
CA TYR A 32 -5.37 2.53 3.67
C TYR A 32 -6.80 2.48 4.18
N ILE A 33 -7.64 3.42 3.74
CA ILE A 33 -9.01 3.56 4.22
C ILE A 33 -9.98 3.08 3.15
N VAL A 34 -10.82 2.11 3.53
CA VAL A 34 -11.82 1.50 2.66
C VAL A 34 -13.06 2.39 2.60
N GLY A 35 -13.40 2.86 1.41
CA GLY A 35 -14.54 3.73 1.14
C GLY A 35 -15.66 3.04 0.34
N ASN A 36 -15.44 1.83 -0.17
CA ASN A 36 -16.45 1.06 -0.90
C ASN A 36 -16.36 -0.45 -0.61
N ASN A 37 -17.13 -1.26 -1.34
CA ASN A 37 -17.21 -2.72 -1.15
C ASN A 37 -16.46 -3.53 -2.21
N HIS A 38 -15.62 -2.92 -3.06
CA HIS A 38 -14.95 -3.60 -4.17
C HIS A 38 -14.01 -4.71 -3.71
N LEU A 39 -13.34 -4.53 -2.56
CA LEU A 39 -12.47 -5.55 -1.98
C LEU A 39 -13.20 -6.87 -1.68
N LEU A 40 -14.53 -6.86 -1.50
CA LEU A 40 -15.31 -8.10 -1.33
C LEU A 40 -15.23 -9.02 -2.56
N LYS A 41 -14.95 -8.45 -3.75
CA LYS A 41 -14.75 -9.22 -4.98
C LYS A 41 -13.47 -10.08 -4.94
N CYS A 42 -12.53 -9.83 -4.02
CA CYS A 42 -11.37 -10.70 -3.84
C CYS A 42 -11.79 -12.13 -3.50
N PHE A 43 -12.77 -12.29 -2.60
CA PHE A 43 -13.29 -13.59 -2.17
C PHE A 43 -14.11 -14.30 -3.25
N GLN A 44 -14.52 -13.58 -4.30
CA GLN A 44 -15.19 -14.15 -5.47
C GLN A 44 -14.22 -14.55 -6.58
N SER A 45 -12.95 -14.11 -6.51
CA SER A 45 -11.92 -14.44 -7.48
C SER A 45 -11.50 -15.89 -7.36
N ASN A 46 -11.08 -16.53 -8.46
CA ASN A 46 -10.46 -17.87 -8.41
C ASN A 46 -8.95 -17.83 -8.17
N ALA A 47 -8.34 -16.66 -8.03
CA ALA A 47 -6.90 -16.52 -7.83
C ALA A 47 -6.50 -16.68 -6.36
N ASP A 48 -5.35 -17.33 -6.12
CA ASP A 48 -4.78 -17.50 -4.78
C ASP A 48 -4.08 -16.26 -4.24
N PHE A 49 -3.77 -15.29 -5.11
CA PHE A 49 -3.04 -14.08 -4.74
C PHE A 49 -3.41 -12.91 -5.64
N LEU A 50 -3.79 -11.79 -5.02
CA LEU A 50 -4.10 -10.53 -5.69
C LEU A 50 -3.30 -9.39 -5.06
N ILE A 51 -2.66 -8.57 -5.89
CA ILE A 51 -1.88 -7.40 -5.47
C ILE A 51 -1.80 -6.40 -6.62
N ASN A 52 -1.70 -5.11 -6.33
CA ASN A 52 -1.61 -4.08 -7.36
C ASN A 52 -0.17 -3.85 -7.82
N LYS A 53 0.05 -3.88 -9.13
CA LYS A 53 1.29 -3.42 -9.79
C LYS A 53 1.32 -1.90 -9.91
N ASP A 54 0.16 -1.31 -10.20
CA ASP A 54 0.01 0.13 -10.42
C ASP A 54 -0.64 0.84 -9.22
N ALA A 55 -0.26 2.09 -9.02
CA ALA A 55 -0.91 3.01 -8.09
C ALA A 55 -1.10 4.38 -8.73
N GLU A 56 -2.21 5.05 -8.39
CA GLU A 56 -2.64 6.29 -9.04
C GLU A 56 -2.78 7.43 -8.02
N TYR A 57 -2.04 8.51 -8.25
CA TYR A 57 -2.22 9.74 -7.50
C TYR A 57 -3.54 10.40 -7.95
N ILE A 58 -4.37 10.77 -6.98
CA ILE A 58 -5.73 11.25 -7.29
C ILE A 58 -5.76 12.65 -7.92
N ASN A 59 -4.69 13.45 -7.77
CA ASN A 59 -4.57 14.74 -8.46
C ASN A 59 -3.97 14.54 -9.87
N TYR A 60 -4.78 14.06 -10.80
CA TYR A 60 -4.34 13.73 -12.16
C TYR A 60 -3.70 14.89 -12.93
N GLN A 61 -4.07 16.14 -12.63
CA GLN A 61 -3.52 17.33 -13.29
C GLN A 61 -2.09 17.66 -12.83
N HIS A 62 -1.73 17.20 -11.63
CA HIS A 62 -0.42 17.41 -11.00
C HIS A 62 0.25 16.09 -10.65
N ARG A 63 -0.01 15.06 -11.48
CA ARG A 63 0.73 13.81 -11.45
C ARG A 63 2.14 14.07 -12.00
N GLU A 64 3.04 14.49 -11.12
CA GLU A 64 4.43 14.13 -11.36
C GLU A 64 4.51 12.58 -11.25
N ASP A 65 5.50 11.91 -11.84
CA ASP A 65 5.71 10.48 -11.58
C ASP A 65 6.15 10.32 -10.10
N LEU A 66 5.19 10.42 -9.18
CA LEU A 66 5.41 10.61 -7.74
C LEU A 66 5.75 9.31 -7.01
N ILE A 67 5.60 8.17 -7.69
CA ILE A 67 5.90 6.85 -7.16
C ILE A 67 6.69 6.03 -8.18
N ASP A 68 7.50 5.13 -7.65
CA ASP A 68 8.36 4.25 -8.45
C ASP A 68 7.52 3.18 -9.16
N LYS A 69 7.64 3.09 -10.49
CA LYS A 69 6.99 2.02 -11.29
C LYS A 69 7.76 0.70 -11.19
N ASN A 70 9.06 0.78 -10.92
CA ASN A 70 9.97 -0.34 -10.77
C ASN A 70 10.63 -0.31 -9.39
N VAL A 71 11.14 -1.46 -8.94
CA VAL A 71 11.89 -1.60 -7.68
C VAL A 71 13.15 -0.73 -7.64
N SER A 72 13.75 -0.50 -8.80
CA SER A 72 14.78 0.49 -9.08
C SER A 72 14.74 0.84 -10.57
N ASP A 73 15.38 1.95 -10.98
CA ASP A 73 15.28 2.48 -12.35
C ASP A 73 15.59 1.45 -13.45
N SER A 74 16.49 0.50 -13.17
CA SER A 74 16.99 -0.51 -14.11
C SER A 74 16.45 -1.92 -13.85
N SER A 75 15.48 -2.09 -12.97
CA SER A 75 15.08 -3.40 -12.44
C SER A 75 13.62 -3.77 -12.74
N ILE A 76 13.07 -4.65 -11.91
CA ILE A 76 11.78 -5.30 -12.07
C ILE A 76 10.62 -4.37 -11.73
N PRO A 77 9.40 -4.68 -12.21
CA PRO A 77 8.24 -3.91 -11.84
C PRO A 77 7.92 -3.96 -10.35
N MET A 78 7.39 -2.86 -9.82
CA MET A 78 6.93 -2.75 -8.45
C MET A 78 5.56 -3.41 -8.28
N TYR A 79 5.39 -4.12 -7.16
CA TYR A 79 4.09 -4.54 -6.63
C TYR A 79 3.91 -3.94 -5.24
N TRP A 80 2.82 -3.20 -5.07
CA TRP A 80 2.53 -2.45 -3.87
C TRP A 80 1.89 -3.34 -2.81
N ALA A 81 2.63 -3.58 -1.73
CA ALA A 81 2.18 -4.36 -0.58
C ALA A 81 1.27 -3.55 0.36
N THR A 82 0.71 -2.42 -0.11
CA THR A 82 -0.26 -1.58 0.62
C THR A 82 -1.54 -2.32 0.93
N VAL A 83 -2.04 -3.10 -0.04
CA VAL A 83 -3.19 -3.98 0.11
C VAL A 83 -2.99 -5.19 -0.79
N PHE A 84 -3.27 -6.39 -0.28
CA PHE A 84 -3.22 -7.62 -1.04
C PHE A 84 -4.17 -8.66 -0.44
N PHE A 85 -4.60 -9.60 -1.28
CA PHE A 85 -5.40 -10.76 -0.90
C PHE A 85 -4.60 -12.03 -1.12
N PHE A 86 -4.71 -13.00 -0.22
CA PHE A 86 -4.20 -14.35 -0.45
C PHE A 86 -5.12 -15.45 0.09
N ARG A 87 -4.97 -16.64 -0.50
CA ARG A 87 -5.50 -17.90 0.02
C ARG A 87 -4.38 -18.75 0.61
N LYS A 88 -4.67 -19.50 1.68
CA LYS A 88 -3.75 -20.49 2.22
C LYS A 88 -3.65 -21.67 1.27
N THR A 89 -2.63 -21.64 0.42
CA THR A 89 -2.23 -22.76 -0.43
C THR A 89 -0.76 -23.09 -0.23
N LYS A 90 -0.30 -24.23 -0.76
CA LYS A 90 1.12 -24.60 -0.74
C LYS A 90 1.99 -23.56 -1.47
N LYS A 91 1.51 -23.07 -2.64
CA LYS A 91 2.20 -22.01 -3.41
C LYS A 91 2.34 -20.73 -2.58
N MET A 92 1.27 -20.32 -1.91
CA MET A 92 1.32 -19.12 -1.07
C MET A 92 2.20 -19.28 0.16
N LYS A 93 2.23 -20.47 0.78
CA LYS A 93 3.20 -20.75 1.85
C LYS A 93 4.64 -20.51 1.38
N THR A 94 5.01 -21.09 0.23
CA THR A 94 6.33 -20.91 -0.38
C THR A 94 6.61 -19.45 -0.69
N PHE A 95 5.62 -18.70 -1.19
CA PHE A 95 5.76 -17.26 -1.45
C PHE A 95 6.10 -16.47 -0.18
N PHE A 96 5.35 -16.67 0.92
CA PHE A 96 5.62 -15.97 2.18
C PHE A 96 6.93 -16.40 2.84
N GLU A 97 7.30 -17.69 2.75
CA GLU A 97 8.61 -18.18 3.19
C GLU A 97 9.75 -17.52 2.40
N LEU A 98 9.60 -17.35 1.09
CA LEU A 98 10.55 -16.63 0.25
C LEU A 98 10.65 -15.16 0.63
N ILE A 99 9.54 -14.46 0.89
CA ILE A 99 9.57 -13.07 1.36
C ILE A 99 10.34 -12.96 2.68
N LYS A 100 10.13 -13.88 3.63
CA LYS A 100 10.88 -13.92 4.89
C LYS A 100 12.37 -14.15 4.63
N HIS A 101 12.71 -15.05 3.71
CA HIS A 101 14.10 -15.29 3.31
C HIS A 101 14.75 -14.01 2.72
N ILE A 102 14.05 -13.31 1.84
CA ILE A 102 14.50 -12.03 1.26
C ILE A 102 14.72 -10.99 2.34
N LYS A 103 13.77 -10.85 3.27
CA LYS A 103 13.88 -9.93 4.41
C LYS A 103 15.10 -10.25 5.28
N ASN A 104 15.34 -11.51 5.61
CA ASN A 104 16.46 -11.93 6.45
C ASN A 104 17.82 -11.74 5.76
N ASN A 105 17.83 -11.73 4.42
CA ASN A 105 19.03 -11.53 3.60
C ASN A 105 18.97 -10.21 2.82
N TRP A 106 18.33 -9.19 3.39
CA TRP A 106 17.96 -7.97 2.67
C TRP A 106 19.13 -7.32 1.96
N SER A 107 20.30 -7.25 2.60
CA SER A 107 21.53 -6.69 2.01
C SER A 107 21.89 -7.31 0.67
N PHE A 108 21.83 -8.63 0.54
CA PHE A 108 22.12 -9.32 -0.72
C PHE A 108 21.13 -8.87 -1.81
N TYR A 109 19.84 -8.99 -1.52
CA TYR A 109 18.79 -8.68 -2.50
C TYR A 109 18.75 -7.22 -2.92
N ARG A 110 18.95 -6.27 -1.98
CA ARG A 110 19.01 -4.84 -2.35
C ARG A 110 20.16 -4.55 -3.32
N PHE A 111 21.31 -5.22 -3.20
CA PHE A 111 22.42 -5.03 -4.12
C PHE A 111 22.14 -5.69 -5.47
N THR A 112 21.63 -6.93 -5.48
CA THR A 112 21.27 -7.64 -6.72
C THR A 112 20.25 -6.88 -7.55
N TYR A 113 19.24 -6.28 -6.90
CA TYR A 113 18.18 -5.51 -7.55
C TYR A 113 18.48 -4.00 -7.63
N GLN A 114 19.71 -3.58 -7.34
CA GLN A 114 20.18 -2.19 -7.43
C GLN A 114 19.31 -1.18 -6.67
N ILE A 115 18.70 -1.62 -5.57
CA ILE A 115 17.88 -0.77 -4.71
C ILE A 115 18.83 0.15 -3.97
N ILE A 116 18.63 1.47 -4.02
CA ILE A 116 19.51 2.43 -3.34
C ILE A 116 19.21 2.47 -1.83
N GLY A 117 17.93 2.44 -1.46
CA GLY A 117 17.47 2.53 -0.07
C GLY A 117 17.93 1.36 0.82
N GLN A 118 18.51 1.68 1.98
CA GLN A 118 18.95 0.68 2.95
C GLN A 118 17.78 0.05 3.73
N ASN A 119 16.72 0.82 3.96
CA ASN A 119 15.56 0.36 4.73
C ASN A 119 14.81 -0.75 3.99
N TYR A 120 14.42 -1.77 4.74
CA TYR A 120 13.54 -2.82 4.23
C TYR A 120 12.14 -2.27 3.94
N ARG A 121 11.62 -2.58 2.75
CA ARG A 121 10.26 -2.25 2.29
C ARG A 121 9.56 -3.54 1.85
N ASN A 122 8.33 -3.73 2.31
CA ASN A 122 7.55 -4.89 1.92
C ASN A 122 7.34 -4.94 0.41
N ASP A 123 7.02 -3.80 -0.21
CA ASP A 123 6.81 -3.67 -1.66
C ASP A 123 7.97 -4.28 -2.45
N HIS A 124 9.21 -3.97 -2.06
CA HIS A 124 10.40 -4.50 -2.73
C HIS A 124 10.52 -6.02 -2.55
N SER A 125 10.36 -6.51 -1.32
CA SER A 125 10.49 -7.95 -1.07
C SER A 125 9.38 -8.79 -1.70
N PHE A 126 8.16 -8.24 -1.81
CA PHE A 126 7.06 -8.87 -2.53
C PHE A 126 7.36 -8.90 -4.02
N SER A 127 7.81 -7.78 -4.60
CA SER A 127 8.18 -7.69 -6.01
C SER A 127 9.29 -8.67 -6.39
N ILE A 128 10.34 -8.76 -5.56
CA ILE A 128 11.44 -9.72 -5.75
C ILE A 128 10.95 -11.16 -5.66
N ALA A 129 10.11 -11.48 -4.66
CA ALA A 129 9.56 -12.83 -4.51
C ALA A 129 8.67 -13.22 -5.70
N ILE A 130 7.85 -12.28 -6.22
CA ILE A 130 7.03 -12.49 -7.41
C ILE A 130 7.92 -12.79 -8.61
N HIS A 131 8.94 -11.95 -8.84
CA HIS A 131 9.89 -12.13 -9.94
C HIS A 131 10.58 -13.49 -9.88
N MET A 132 11.05 -13.92 -8.71
CA MET A 132 11.69 -15.22 -8.52
C MET A 132 10.74 -16.39 -8.73
N LEU A 133 9.49 -16.31 -8.28
CA LEU A 133 8.50 -17.37 -8.49
C LEU A 133 7.95 -17.45 -9.91
N ASN A 134 8.17 -16.40 -10.71
CA ASN A 134 7.85 -16.34 -12.13
C ASN A 134 9.04 -16.73 -13.01
N ASP A 135 10.02 -17.47 -12.47
CA ASP A 135 11.24 -17.85 -13.19
C ASP A 135 11.97 -16.65 -13.82
N PHE A 136 11.92 -15.49 -13.15
CA PHE A 136 12.54 -14.24 -13.58
C PHE A 136 11.93 -13.63 -14.86
N GLU A 137 10.67 -13.93 -15.15
CA GLU A 137 9.92 -13.38 -16.29
C GLU A 137 8.65 -12.62 -15.85
N GLU A 138 8.11 -11.79 -16.76
CA GLU A 138 6.76 -11.22 -16.58
C GLU A 138 5.71 -12.27 -16.94
N THR A 139 4.76 -12.51 -16.05
CA THR A 139 3.68 -13.48 -16.26
C THR A 139 2.33 -12.86 -15.89
N ASN A 140 1.25 -13.63 -16.09
CA ASN A 140 -0.11 -13.25 -15.66
C ASN A 140 -0.34 -13.43 -14.14
N TRP A 141 0.66 -13.87 -13.38
CA TRP A 141 0.59 -13.98 -11.92
C TRP A 141 1.58 -12.99 -11.28
N PRO A 142 1.17 -12.26 -10.22
CA PRO A 142 -0.16 -12.26 -9.62
C PRO A 142 -1.21 -11.50 -10.44
N MET A 143 -2.48 -11.73 -10.12
CA MET A 143 -3.58 -10.96 -10.70
C MET A 143 -3.79 -9.65 -9.90
N ASN A 144 -4.36 -8.64 -10.56
CA ASN A 144 -4.65 -7.36 -9.91
C ASN A 144 -5.82 -7.48 -8.92
N LEU A 145 -5.81 -6.64 -7.88
CA LEU A 145 -6.95 -6.49 -6.99
C LEU A 145 -8.17 -5.90 -7.73
N PRO A 146 -9.39 -6.15 -7.24
CA PRO A 146 -10.57 -5.45 -7.74
C PRO A 146 -10.50 -3.96 -7.37
N GLY A 147 -10.22 -3.13 -8.37
CA GLY A 147 -10.09 -1.68 -8.20
C GLY A 147 -8.65 -1.21 -8.36
N LYS A 148 -8.45 0.11 -8.33
CA LYS A 148 -7.13 0.75 -8.45
C LYS A 148 -6.61 1.13 -7.08
N LEU A 149 -5.29 1.10 -6.90
CA LEU A 149 -4.65 1.65 -5.70
C LEU A 149 -4.55 3.17 -5.82
N TYR A 150 -5.57 3.87 -5.34
CA TYR A 150 -5.53 5.33 -5.25
C TYR A 150 -4.74 5.77 -4.02
N TYR A 151 -3.96 6.84 -4.17
CA TYR A 151 -3.21 7.41 -3.05
C TYR A 151 -3.20 8.95 -3.05
N ILE A 152 -2.96 9.50 -1.87
CA ILE A 152 -2.45 10.87 -1.66
C ILE A 152 -1.07 10.82 -1.01
N THR A 153 -0.27 11.84 -1.25
CA THR A 153 1.11 11.96 -0.78
C THR A 153 1.19 12.57 0.62
N ASP A 154 2.41 12.68 1.14
CA ASP A 154 2.71 13.40 2.37
C ASP A 154 2.54 14.93 2.25
N ARG A 155 2.41 15.46 1.03
CA ARG A 155 2.20 16.89 0.75
C ARG A 155 0.74 17.30 0.82
N ASP A 156 -0.18 16.36 0.68
CA ASP A 156 -1.62 16.57 0.70
C ASP A 156 -2.17 16.60 2.13
N ASP A 157 -3.33 17.23 2.32
CA ASP A 157 -4.01 17.28 3.62
C ASP A 157 -5.38 16.59 3.59
N VAL A 158 -5.75 16.05 4.74
CA VAL A 158 -7.04 15.41 5.00
C VAL A 158 -7.80 16.31 5.95
N ILE A 159 -8.85 16.95 5.43
CA ILE A 159 -9.68 17.84 6.23
C ILE A 159 -10.66 17.03 7.06
N HIS A 160 -11.31 16.04 6.45
CA HIS A 160 -12.35 15.24 7.10
C HIS A 160 -12.70 13.99 6.28
N PHE A 161 -13.26 12.98 6.95
CA PHE A 161 -13.80 11.77 6.34
C PHE A 161 -15.09 11.31 7.04
N ASP A 162 -16.23 11.38 6.35
CA ASP A 162 -17.56 10.91 6.81
C ASP A 162 -18.15 9.84 5.87
N GLY A 163 -17.30 9.01 5.27
CA GLY A 163 -17.65 8.18 4.11
C GLY A 163 -17.49 8.93 2.77
N SER A 164 -17.29 10.26 2.84
CA SER A 164 -16.76 11.08 1.76
C SER A 164 -15.48 11.78 2.21
N TRP A 165 -14.48 11.80 1.34
CA TRP A 165 -13.23 12.51 1.55
C TRP A 165 -13.41 14.00 1.31
N LYS A 166 -12.93 14.83 2.23
CA LYS A 166 -12.63 16.25 2.00
C LYS A 166 -11.13 16.45 2.13
N LEU A 167 -10.47 16.79 1.03
CA LEU A 167 -9.01 16.82 0.90
C LEU A 167 -8.54 18.19 0.40
N MET A 168 -7.30 18.51 0.72
CA MET A 168 -6.56 19.60 0.08
C MET A 168 -5.37 18.99 -0.66
N LEU A 169 -5.42 18.99 -1.99
CA LEU A 169 -4.40 18.37 -2.83
C LEU A 169 -3.36 19.39 -3.24
N SER A 170 -2.09 19.08 -3.02
CA SER A 170 -0.97 19.93 -3.37
C SER A 170 -0.90 20.11 -4.89
N ILE A 171 -0.87 21.36 -5.34
CA ILE A 171 -0.51 21.75 -6.71
C ILE A 171 1.00 22.00 -6.78
N ASP A 172 1.52 22.73 -5.80
CA ASP A 172 2.92 23.04 -5.59
C ASP A 172 3.19 23.23 -4.08
N THR A 173 4.41 23.61 -3.70
CA THR A 173 4.79 23.79 -2.28
C THR A 173 3.98 24.83 -1.49
N LYS A 174 3.14 25.64 -2.14
CA LYS A 174 2.41 26.76 -1.53
C LYS A 174 0.91 26.78 -1.85
N LYS A 175 0.45 25.98 -2.82
CA LYS A 175 -0.92 26.01 -3.32
C LYS A 175 -1.59 24.66 -3.21
N TYR A 176 -2.86 24.71 -2.81
CA TYR A 176 -3.70 23.55 -2.64
C TYR A 176 -5.00 23.70 -3.43
N TYR A 177 -5.51 22.58 -3.93
CA TYR A 177 -6.81 22.46 -4.57
C TYR A 177 -7.77 21.68 -3.65
N PRO A 178 -8.94 22.24 -3.29
CA PRO A 178 -9.93 21.51 -2.51
C PRO A 178 -10.56 20.41 -3.36
N CYS A 179 -10.59 19.19 -2.84
CA CYS A 179 -11.14 18.02 -3.51
C CYS A 179 -12.14 17.30 -2.60
N LYS A 180 -13.26 16.86 -3.19
CA LYS A 180 -14.22 15.96 -2.53
C LYS A 180 -14.34 14.67 -3.32
N VAL A 181 -14.16 13.52 -2.67
CA VAL A 181 -14.28 12.20 -3.30
C VAL A 181 -15.19 11.30 -2.49
N ASN A 182 -16.12 10.62 -3.14
CA ASN A 182 -17.08 9.74 -2.47
C ASN A 182 -16.85 8.29 -2.90
N GLY A 183 -16.96 7.35 -1.96
CA GLY A 183 -16.96 5.92 -2.28
C GLY A 183 -15.63 5.38 -2.83
N MET A 184 -14.50 5.99 -2.46
CA MET A 184 -13.18 5.60 -2.97
C MET A 184 -12.30 5.07 -1.85
N ASP A 185 -11.68 3.92 -2.08
CA ASP A 185 -10.62 3.42 -1.21
C ASP A 185 -9.35 4.23 -1.46
N LEU A 186 -8.69 4.67 -0.40
CA LEU A 186 -7.59 5.64 -0.50
C LEU A 186 -6.44 5.30 0.45
N HIS A 187 -5.23 5.22 -0.10
CA HIS A 187 -3.98 5.18 0.66
C HIS A 187 -3.54 6.59 1.03
N ILE A 188 -3.32 6.85 2.32
CA ILE A 188 -2.99 8.18 2.83
C ILE A 188 -1.58 8.19 3.40
N MET A 189 -0.62 8.67 2.62
CA MET A 189 0.77 8.74 3.06
C MET A 189 1.00 9.82 4.13
N ASN A 190 0.19 10.88 4.15
CA ASN A 190 0.20 11.88 5.22
C ASN A 190 -0.51 11.36 6.49
N LYS A 191 0.19 10.52 7.26
CA LYS A 191 -0.31 9.92 8.51
C LYS A 191 -0.69 10.94 9.57
N LEU A 192 -0.03 12.10 9.59
CA LEU A 192 -0.35 13.17 10.53
C LEU A 192 -1.69 13.82 10.19
N ALA A 193 -1.96 14.07 8.90
CA ALA A 193 -3.25 14.57 8.44
C ALA A 193 -4.38 13.57 8.73
N LEU A 194 -4.17 12.29 8.41
CA LEU A 194 -5.13 11.23 8.71
C LEU A 194 -5.46 11.17 10.21
N ASN A 195 -4.42 11.19 11.07
CA ASN A 195 -4.62 11.15 12.52
C ASN A 195 -5.39 12.38 13.02
N ARG A 196 -5.13 13.58 12.49
CA ARG A 196 -5.91 14.78 12.84
C ARG A 196 -7.38 14.62 12.48
N ALA A 197 -7.68 14.14 11.27
CA ALA A 197 -9.06 13.93 10.83
C ALA A 197 -9.80 12.91 11.72
N ILE A 198 -9.16 11.78 12.05
CA ILE A 198 -9.75 10.75 12.93
C ILE A 198 -9.99 11.28 14.35
N MET A 199 -9.02 12.02 14.91
CA MET A 199 -9.14 12.54 16.27
C MET A 199 -10.22 13.63 16.35
N TYR A 200 -10.30 14.52 15.36
CA TYR A 200 -11.34 15.54 15.31
C TYR A 200 -12.75 14.92 15.36
N ASP A 201 -12.97 13.82 14.64
CA ASP A 201 -14.26 13.12 14.65
C ASP A 201 -14.58 12.45 15.98
N ARG A 202 -13.56 12.05 16.77
CA ARG A 202 -13.77 11.54 18.13
C ARG A 202 -14.21 12.65 19.08
N TRP A 203 -13.52 13.78 19.05
CA TRP A 203 -13.83 14.92 19.92
C TRP A 203 -15.25 15.44 19.70
N ILE A 204 -15.69 15.61 18.44
CA ILE A 204 -17.07 16.04 18.15
C ILE A 204 -18.10 15.05 18.68
N LYS A 205 -17.85 13.74 18.56
CA LYS A 205 -18.79 12.72 19.04
C LYS A 205 -18.85 12.66 20.56
N GLU A 206 -17.75 12.94 21.25
CA GLU A 206 -17.69 12.98 22.71
C GLU A 206 -18.35 14.24 23.29
N GLU A 207 -18.34 15.38 22.58
CA GLU A 207 -19.07 16.60 23.00
C GLU A 207 -20.59 16.56 22.73
N GLN A 208 -21.07 15.56 21.99
CA GLN A 208 -22.51 15.38 21.68
C GLN A 208 -23.20 14.32 22.55
N VAL A 209 -22.51 13.75 23.55
CA VAL A 209 -23.03 12.78 24.54
C VAL A 209 -22.98 13.40 25.93
#